data_AF-A0A6I5RJX9-F1
#
_entry.id   AF-A0A6I5RJX9-F1
#
_cell.length_a   1.000
_cell.length_b   1.000
_cell.length_c   1.000
_cell.angle_alpha   90.00
_cell.angle_beta   90.00
_cell.angle_gamma   90.00
#
_symmetry.space_group_name_H-M   'P 1'
#
loop_
_entity.id
_entity.type
_entity.pdbx_description
1 polymer ?
#
loop_
_entity_poly.entity_id
_entity_poly.type
_entity_poly.pdbx_seq_one_letter_code
_entity_poly.pdbx_strand_id
1 'polypeptide(L)' 'AGIDHVGVGSDYDGLGDTLPVGLKDASTYPTLVQGLIDRGYDDDSIEKILGLNALRVWEEVEEARKRRRW' A
#
# COMPACT_ATOMS: atom_id res chain seq x y z
N ALA A 1 5.19 8.63 -11.08
CA ALA A 1 5.64 7.58 -10.13
C ALA A 1 5.41 6.23 -10.79
N GLY A 2 6.35 5.28 -10.66
CA GLY A 2 6.23 3.91 -11.17
C GLY A 2 5.77 2.93 -10.08
N ILE A 3 5.69 1.63 -10.40
CA ILE A 3 5.18 0.60 -9.47
C ILE A 3 5.92 0.57 -8.13
N ASP A 4 7.23 0.91 -8.10
CA ASP A 4 8.05 0.91 -6.88
C ASP A 4 7.78 2.10 -5.93
N HIS A 5 6.77 2.92 -6.25
CA HIS A 5 6.44 4.18 -5.56
C HIS A 5 4.93 4.32 -5.27
N VAL A 6 4.19 3.20 -5.28
CA VAL A 6 2.75 3.16 -4.98
C VAL A 6 2.53 2.39 -3.67
N GLY A 7 1.62 2.87 -2.83
CA GLY A 7 1.18 2.20 -1.61
C GLY A 7 -0.31 2.42 -1.37
N VAL A 8 -0.86 1.75 -0.36
CA VAL A 8 -2.28 1.84 0.00
C VAL A 8 -2.45 2.57 1.33
N GLY A 9 -3.33 3.58 1.34
CA GLY A 9 -3.79 4.25 2.56
C GLY A 9 -5.30 4.46 2.46
N SER A 10 -6.07 3.65 3.19
CA SER A 10 -7.53 3.59 3.03
C SER A 10 -8.30 4.71 3.73
N ASP A 11 -7.70 5.30 4.77
CA ASP A 11 -8.39 6.21 5.70
C ASP A 11 -9.69 5.60 6.29
N TYR A 12 -9.66 4.28 6.52
CA TYR A 12 -10.71 3.60 7.29
C TYR A 12 -10.85 4.28 8.66
N ASP A 13 -12.09 4.33 9.15
CA ASP A 13 -12.51 5.09 10.34
C ASP A 13 -12.40 6.62 10.24
N GLY A 14 -11.79 7.17 9.18
CA GLY A 14 -11.70 8.61 8.90
C GLY A 14 -12.84 9.16 8.02
N LEU A 15 -13.40 8.33 7.14
CA LEU A 15 -14.31 8.77 6.07
C LEU A 15 -15.76 8.27 6.17
N GLY A 16 -16.05 7.32 7.06
CA GLY A 16 -17.39 6.76 7.26
C GLY A 16 -18.04 6.26 5.96
N ASP A 17 -19.28 6.68 5.70
CA ASP A 17 -20.08 6.18 4.58
C ASP A 17 -19.58 6.58 3.18
N THR A 18 -18.66 7.55 3.09
CA THR A 18 -18.14 8.06 1.82
C THR A 18 -17.12 7.13 1.14
N LEU A 19 -16.69 6.08 1.82
CA LEU A 19 -15.79 5.06 1.28
C LEU A 19 -16.37 4.38 0.03
N PRO A 20 -15.53 3.91 -0.92
CA PRO A 20 -16.00 3.26 -2.13
C PRO A 20 -16.85 2.01 -1.87
N VAL A 21 -17.75 1.69 -2.81
CA VAL A 21 -18.51 0.44 -2.77
C VAL A 21 -17.55 -0.75 -2.87
N GLY A 22 -17.71 -1.74 -1.99
CA GLY A 22 -16.84 -2.91 -1.92
C GLY A 22 -15.50 -2.66 -1.20
N LEU A 23 -15.28 -1.46 -0.66
CA LEU A 23 -14.10 -1.08 0.13
C LEU A 23 -14.51 -0.35 1.42
N LYS A 24 -15.37 -0.98 2.23
CA LYS A 24 -16.01 -0.33 3.40
C LYS A 24 -15.22 -0.48 4.71
N ASP A 25 -14.35 -1.47 4.80
CA ASP A 25 -13.53 -1.73 5.97
C ASP A 25 -12.30 -2.59 5.62
N ALA A 26 -11.42 -2.82 6.59
CA ALA A 26 -10.17 -3.57 6.37
C ALA A 26 -10.38 -5.03 5.90
N SER A 27 -11.53 -5.64 6.14
CA SER A 27 -11.82 -6.99 5.63
C SER A 27 -11.96 -7.04 4.11
N THR A 28 -12.13 -5.88 3.46
CA THR A 28 -12.42 -5.76 2.03
C THR A 28 -11.19 -5.56 1.13
N TYR A 29 -9.98 -5.57 1.70
CA TYR A 29 -8.74 -5.54 0.89
C TYR A 29 -8.64 -6.63 -0.19
N PRO A 30 -9.18 -7.86 -0.02
CA PRO A 30 -9.23 -8.83 -1.11
C PRO A 30 -9.95 -8.31 -2.37
N THR A 31 -10.95 -7.43 -2.24
CA THR A 31 -11.62 -6.79 -3.38
C THR A 31 -10.66 -5.90 -4.17
N LEU A 32 -9.80 -5.14 -3.47
CA LEU A 32 -8.76 -4.32 -4.10
C LEU A 32 -7.77 -5.20 -4.86
N VAL A 33 -7.31 -6.29 -4.22
CA VAL A 33 -6.37 -7.25 -4.82
C VAL A 33 -6.96 -7.88 -6.09
N GLN A 34 -8.22 -8.33 -6.04
CA GLN A 34 -8.89 -8.88 -7.21
C GLN A 34 -8.96 -7.84 -8.34
N GLY A 35 -9.27 -6.57 -8.01
CA GLY A 35 -9.28 -5.49 -8.99
C GLY A 35 -7.93 -5.23 -9.66
N LEU A 36 -6.82 -5.47 -8.97
CA LEU A 36 -5.46 -5.39 -9.55
C LEU A 36 -5.18 -6.59 -10.46
N ILE A 37 -5.54 -7.80 -10.03
CA ILE A 37 -5.41 -9.03 -10.83
C ILE A 37 -6.19 -8.89 -12.15
N ASP A 38 -7.44 -8.44 -12.09
CA ASP A 38 -8.31 -8.25 -13.26
C ASP A 38 -7.74 -7.24 -14.27
N ARG A 39 -6.86 -6.34 -13.80
CA ARG A 39 -6.17 -5.33 -14.61
C ARG A 39 -4.81 -5.80 -15.14
N GLY A 40 -4.41 -7.03 -14.84
CA GLY A 40 -3.19 -7.64 -15.35
C GLY A 40 -1.92 -7.26 -14.60
N TYR A 41 -2.04 -6.82 -13.34
CA TYR A 41 -0.87 -6.68 -12.46
C TYR A 41 -0.35 -8.07 -12.09
N ASP A 42 0.97 -8.23 -12.11
CA ASP A 42 1.64 -9.45 -11.63
C ASP A 42 1.79 -9.45 -10.10
N ASP A 43 2.12 -10.62 -9.55
CA ASP A 43 2.23 -10.82 -8.11
C ASP A 43 3.29 -9.90 -7.47
N ASP A 44 4.44 -9.69 -8.14
CA ASP A 44 5.50 -8.78 -7.68
C ASP A 44 4.98 -7.34 -7.55
N SER A 45 4.24 -6.87 -8.55
CA SER A 45 3.62 -5.54 -8.51
C SER A 45 2.59 -5.40 -7.39
N ILE A 46 1.78 -6.45 -7.16
CA ILE A 46 0.76 -6.45 -6.12
C ILE A 46 1.42 -6.43 -4.73
N GLU A 47 2.42 -7.26 -4.48
CA GLU A 47 3.16 -7.27 -3.20
C GLU A 47 3.82 -5.92 -2.90
N LYS A 48 4.39 -5.27 -3.93
CA LYS A 48 4.91 -3.91 -3.85
C LYS A 48 3.86 -2.89 -3.41
N ILE A 49 2.70 -2.90 -4.05
CA ILE A 49 1.58 -2.01 -3.71
C ILE A 49 1.08 -2.27 -2.29
N LEU A 50 0.96 -3.53 -1.89
CA LEU A 50 0.38 -3.93 -0.61
C LEU A 50 1.30 -3.66 0.58
N GLY A 51 2.62 -3.58 0.39
CA GLY A 51 3.51 -3.23 1.50
C GLY A 51 4.99 -3.16 1.21
N LEU A 52 5.53 -3.87 0.21
CA LEU A 52 6.99 -3.92 0.06
C LEU A 52 7.60 -2.55 -0.26
N ASN A 53 6.87 -1.67 -0.97
CA ASN A 53 7.31 -0.30 -1.18
C ASN A 53 7.39 0.51 0.12
N ALA A 54 6.40 0.35 1.00
CA ALA A 54 6.38 1.03 2.29
C ALA A 54 7.50 0.52 3.21
N LEU A 55 7.72 -0.79 3.24
CA LEU A 55 8.80 -1.42 4.01
C LEU A 55 10.18 -0.98 3.51
N ARG A 56 10.42 -0.94 2.20
CA ARG A 56 11.66 -0.42 1.61
C ARG A 56 11.94 1.01 2.08
N VAL A 57 10.95 1.90 2.02
CA VAL A 57 11.11 3.30 2.44
C VAL A 57 11.35 3.38 3.95
N TRP A 58 10.66 2.57 4.75
CA TRP A 58 10.89 2.49 6.19
C TRP A 58 12.34 2.13 6.51
N GLU A 59 12.87 1.08 5.89
CA GLU A 59 14.26 0.65 6.05
C GLU A 59 15.24 1.75 5.65
N GLU A 60 15.04 2.41 4.51
CA GLU A 60 15.87 3.53 4.05
C GLU A 60 15.90 4.69 5.06
N VAL A 61 14.76 4.99 5.68
CA VAL A 61 14.64 6.03 6.72
C VAL A 61 15.39 5.63 7.99
N GLU A 62 15.29 4.37 8.42
CA GLU A 62 16.03 3.85 9.57
C GLU A 62 17.54 3.89 9.35
N GLU A 63 18.02 3.52 8.16
CA GLU A 63 19.43 3.59 7.79
C GLU A 63 19.93 5.04 7.68
N ALA A 64 19.11 5.95 7.14
CA ALA A 64 19.41 7.37 7.15
C ALA A 64 19.56 7.91 8.58
N ARG A 65 18.72 7.48 9.51
CA ARG A 65 18.83 7.83 10.94
C ARG A 65 20.15 7.34 11.54
N LYS A 66 20.53 6.07 11.31
CA LYS A 66 21.78 5.49 11.84
C LYS A 66 23.01 6.25 11.35
N ARG A 67 23.06 6.64 10.07
CA ARG A 67 24.16 7.43 9.48
C ARG A 67 24.29 8.84 10.06
N ARG A 68 23.20 9.41 10.58
CA ARG A 68 23.16 10.78 11.15
C ARG A 68 23.44 10.83 12.66
N ARG A 69 23.76 9.70 13.29
CA ARG A 69 24.07 9.64 14.72
C ARG A 69 25.50 10.18 14.95
N TRP A 70 25.58 11.42 15.44
CA TRP A 70 26.78 11.98 16.07
C TRP A 70 26.90 11.43 17.50
#